data_AF-A0A9D5VV65-F1
#
_entry.id   AF-A0A9D5VV65-F1
#
_cell.length_a   1.000
_cell.length_b   1.000
_cell.length_c   1.000
_cell.angle_alpha   90.00
_cell.angle_beta   90.00
_cell.angle_gamma   90.00
#
_symmetry.space_group_name_H-M   'P 1'
#
loop_
_entity.id
_entity.type
_entity.pdbx_description
1 polymer ?
#
loop_
_entity_poly.entity_id
_entity_poly.type
_entity_poly.pdbx_seq_one_letter_code
_entity_poly.pdbx_strand_id
1 'polypeptide(L)'
;MNRDLIKANLNLHALLQNFEELTYFDTQTASLTKDWNETIYFSIMGGIQAYIEFKEMKCTFGISKPKRSSISLFFLSPGHCNAMFDG
;
A
#
# COMPACT_ATOMS: atom_id res chain seq x y z
N MET A 1 -20.64 1.08 -12.59
CA MET A 1 -19.47 1.04 -11.67
C MET A 1 -18.54 -0.07 -12.15
N ASN A 2 -17.27 0.22 -12.43
CA ASN A 2 -16.34 -0.74 -13.02
C ASN A 2 -15.86 -1.74 -11.95
N ARG A 3 -16.04 -3.06 -12.18
CA ARG A 3 -15.65 -4.13 -11.25
C ARG A 3 -14.17 -4.09 -10.89
N ASP A 4 -13.31 -3.75 -11.85
CA ASP A 4 -11.86 -3.69 -11.61
C ASP A 4 -11.49 -2.53 -10.69
N LEU A 5 -12.19 -1.40 -10.82
CA LEU A 5 -12.00 -0.25 -9.93
C LEU A 5 -12.42 -0.59 -8.50
N ILE A 6 -13.54 -1.31 -8.33
CA ILE A 6 -13.98 -1.78 -7.02
C ILE A 6 -12.94 -2.73 -6.40
N LYS A 7 -12.46 -3.73 -7.17
CA LYS A 7 -11.44 -4.68 -6.70
C LYS A 7 -10.14 -3.97 -6.33
N ALA A 8 -9.69 -3.02 -7.14
CA ALA A 8 -8.45 -2.29 -6.90
C ALA A 8 -8.56 -1.40 -5.65
N ASN A 9 -9.70 -0.75 -5.45
CA ASN A 9 -9.96 0.03 -4.24
C ASN A 9 -9.99 -0.86 -2.99
N LEU A 10 -10.60 -2.05 -3.08
CA LEU A 10 -10.61 -3.02 -1.99
C LEU A 10 -9.19 -3.51 -1.68
N ASN A 11 -8.41 -3.86 -2.69
CA ASN A 11 -7.03 -4.28 -2.49
C ASN A 11 -6.18 -3.19 -1.82
N LEU A 12 -6.24 -1.95 -2.32
CA LEU A 12 -5.48 -0.85 -1.75
C LEU A 12 -5.93 -0.45 -0.35
N HIS A 13 -7.23 -0.53 -0.02
CA HIS A 13 -7.69 -0.20 1.34
C HIS A 13 -7.51 -1.37 2.31
N ALA A 14 -8.01 -2.55 1.97
CA ALA A 14 -8.08 -3.68 2.89
C ALA A 14 -6.73 -4.38 3.04
N LEU A 15 -5.98 -4.59 1.96
CA LEU A 15 -4.71 -5.31 2.07
C LEU A 15 -3.62 -4.43 2.67
N LEU A 16 -3.52 -3.16 2.26
CA LEU A 16 -2.47 -2.28 2.79
C LEU A 16 -2.65 -2.00 4.28
N GLN A 17 -3.90 -1.87 4.76
CA GLN A 17 -4.17 -1.75 6.20
C GLN A 17 -3.69 -2.99 6.97
N ASN A 18 -3.84 -4.20 6.41
CA ASN A 18 -3.37 -5.43 7.05
C ASN A 18 -1.84 -5.46 7.27
N PHE A 19 -1.05 -4.65 6.53
CA PHE A 19 0.39 -4.58 6.77
C PHE A 19 0.74 -3.94 8.11
N GLU A 20 -0.08 -3.01 8.61
CA GLU A 20 0.11 -2.46 9.96
C GLU A 20 0.07 -3.59 10.99
N GLU A 21 -0.98 -4.41 10.92
CA GLU A 21 -1.16 -5.56 11.81
C GLU A 21 -0.09 -6.63 11.59
N LEU A 22 0.25 -6.94 10.34
CA LEU A 22 1.24 -7.96 10.00
C LEU A 22 2.61 -7.61 10.57
N THR A 23 3.06 -6.36 10.44
CA THR A 23 4.34 -5.92 11.03
C THR A 23 4.34 -5.95 12.56
N TYR A 24 3.17 -5.90 13.20
CA TYR A 24 3.03 -5.98 14.65
C TYR A 24 3.00 -7.43 15.16
N PHE A 25 2.26 -8.31 14.49
CA PHE A 25 2.02 -9.68 14.95
C PHE A 25 3.02 -10.70 14.40
N ASP A 26 3.57 -10.50 13.20
CA ASP A 26 4.52 -11.43 12.60
C ASP A 26 5.96 -10.96 12.79
N THR A 27 6.69 -11.69 13.64
CA THR A 27 8.10 -11.42 13.94
C THR A 27 9.02 -11.49 12.72
N GLN A 28 8.68 -12.30 11.72
CA GLN A 28 9.49 -12.39 10.50
C GLN A 28 9.34 -11.12 9.67
N THR A 29 8.10 -10.69 9.42
CA THR A 29 7.80 -9.43 8.74
C THR A 29 8.39 -8.24 9.48
N ALA A 30 8.22 -8.17 10.80
CA ALA A 30 8.83 -7.12 11.64
C ALA A 30 10.35 -7.04 11.45
N SER A 31 11.02 -8.19 11.41
CA SER A 31 12.48 -8.27 11.21
C SER A 31 12.92 -7.82 9.81
N LEU A 32 12.11 -8.13 8.77
CA LEU A 32 12.38 -7.69 7.40
C LEU A 32 12.25 -6.17 7.23
N THR A 33 11.29 -5.56 7.92
CA THR A 33 10.97 -4.14 7.78
C THR A 33 11.62 -3.25 8.85
N LYS A 34 12.40 -3.81 9.79
CA LYS A 34 12.91 -3.10 10.97
C LYS A 34 13.77 -1.88 10.64
N ASP A 35 14.57 -1.97 9.57
CA ASP A 35 15.53 -0.95 9.15
C ASP A 35 14.97 -0.03 8.05
N TRP A 36 13.69 -0.23 7.69
CA TRP A 36 13.07 0.55 6.63
C TRP A 36 12.64 1.92 7.17
N ASN A 37 12.98 2.95 6.41
CA ASN A 37 12.53 4.33 6.63
C ASN A 37 11.95 4.88 5.33
N GLU A 38 11.06 4.09 4.72
CA GLU A 38 10.58 4.31 3.35
C GLU A 38 9.07 4.49 3.34
N THR A 39 8.62 5.43 2.51
CA THR A 39 7.19 5.63 2.24
C THR A 39 6.90 5.19 0.82
N ILE A 40 6.04 4.18 0.69
CA ILE A 40 5.55 3.66 -0.60
C ILE A 40 4.17 4.25 -0.86
N TYR A 41 4.07 5.05 -1.91
CA TYR A 41 2.83 5.67 -2.35
C TYR A 41 2.24 4.91 -3.54
N PHE A 42 0.94 4.63 -3.47
CA PHE A 42 0.15 3.94 -4.48
C PHE A 42 -0.88 4.89 -5.06
N SER A 43 -0.94 4.96 -6.39
CA SER A 43 -1.94 5.76 -7.08
C SER A 43 -2.44 5.08 -8.35
N ILE A 44 -3.76 5.10 -8.52
CA ILE A 44 -4.42 4.60 -9.72
C ILE A 44 -4.98 5.79 -10.49
N MET A 45 -4.77 5.82 -11.81
CA MET A 45 -5.37 6.84 -12.67
C MET A 45 -6.91 6.85 -12.53
N GLY A 46 -7.47 7.96 -12.04
CA GLY A 46 -8.91 8.11 -11.81
C GLY A 46 -9.47 7.27 -10.64
N GLY A 47 -8.59 6.68 -9.81
CA GLY A 47 -8.97 5.88 -8.65
C GLY A 47 -8.48 6.49 -7.34
N ILE A 48 -8.46 5.66 -6.30
CA ILE A 48 -7.99 6.07 -4.97
C ILE A 48 -6.46 6.16 -4.91
N GLN A 49 -6.01 6.80 -3.84
CA GLN A 49 -4.62 7.00 -3.50
C GLN A 49 -4.41 6.53 -2.07
N ALA A 50 -3.32 5.79 -1.85
CA ALA A 50 -2.97 5.26 -0.55
C ALA A 50 -1.45 5.20 -0.38
N TYR A 51 -0.98 5.11 0.85
CA TYR A 51 0.43 4.88 1.12
C TYR A 51 0.63 3.95 2.31
N ILE A 52 1.80 3.33 2.34
CA ILE A 52 2.37 2.71 3.52
C ILE A 52 3.65 3.45 3.87
N GLU A 53 3.79 3.84 5.12
CA GLU A 53 5.03 4.39 5.68
C GLU A 53 5.64 3.38 6.64
N PHE A 54 6.90 3.02 6.38
CA PHE A 54 7.74 2.31 7.34
C PHE A 54 8.65 3.32 8.01
N LYS A 55 8.53 3.46 9.33
CA LYS A 55 9.36 4.38 10.11
C LYS A 55 9.44 3.93 11.55
N GLU A 56 10.65 3.94 12.13
CA GLU A 56 10.87 3.64 13.55
C GLU A 56 10.25 2.29 13.98
N MET A 57 10.43 1.24 13.14
CA MET A 57 9.86 -0.10 13.33
C MET A 57 8.32 -0.16 13.33
N LYS A 58 7.65 0.89 12.85
CA LYS A 58 6.20 0.92 12.68
C LYS A 58 5.85 0.99 11.20
N CYS A 59 4.81 0.25 10.82
CA CYS A 59 4.12 0.41 9.57
C CYS A 59 2.87 1.25 9.82
N THR A 60 2.67 2.30 9.02
CA THR A 60 1.47 3.15 9.06
C THR A 60 0.82 3.19 7.68
N PHE A 61 -0.47 2.92 7.62
CA PHE A 61 -1.30 3.04 6.44
C PHE A 61 -1.99 4.40 6.43
N GLY A 62 -2.06 5.01 5.26
CA GLY A 62 -2.84 6.23 5.07
C GLY A 62 -3.52 6.30 3.72
N ILE A 63 -4.66 6.98 3.73
CA ILE A 63 -5.43 7.29 2.53
C ILE A 63 -5.04 8.71 2.11
N SER A 64 -4.83 8.94 0.81
CA SER A 64 -4.30 10.16 0.18
C SER A 64 -2.79 10.15 -0.10
N LYS A 65 -2.28 11.26 -0.65
CA LYS A 65 -0.87 11.43 -0.98
C LYS A 65 -0.05 11.79 0.27
N PRO A 66 1.06 11.08 0.57
CA PRO A 66 1.89 11.39 1.72
C PRO A 66 2.69 12.68 1.49
N LYS A 67 3.19 13.29 2.58
CA LYS A 67 4.04 14.49 2.51
C LYS A 67 5.34 14.24 1.74
N ARG A 68 5.90 13.04 1.88
CA ARG A 68 7.08 12.56 1.16
C ARG A 68 6.85 11.09 0.80
N SER A 69 7.23 10.72 -0.41
CA SER A 69 7.26 9.33 -0.85
C SER A 69 8.66 9.01 -1.33
N SER A 70 9.24 7.92 -0.83
CA SER A 70 10.49 7.39 -1.35
C SER A 70 10.27 6.62 -2.63
N ILE A 71 9.16 5.87 -2.68
CA ILE A 71 8.75 5.05 -3.81
C ILE A 71 7.34 5.44 -4.20
N SER A 72 7.09 5.65 -5.49
CA SER A 72 5.76 5.97 -6.03
C SER A 72 5.39 4.96 -7.10
N LEU A 73 4.38 4.13 -6.81
CA LEU A 73 3.80 3.17 -7.73
C LEU A 73 2.55 3.78 -8.37
N PHE A 74 2.66 4.09 -9.65
CA PHE A 74 1.56 4.64 -10.44
C PHE A 74 1.00 3.59 -11.40
N PHE A 75 -0.30 3.31 -11.28
CA PHE A 75 -1.00 2.35 -12.11
C PHE A 75 -1.88 3.09 -13.13
N LEU A 76 -1.61 2.81 -14.41
CA LEU A 76 -2.38 3.37 -15.54
C LEU A 76 -3.84 2.89 -15.55
N SER A 77 -4.15 1.78 -14.91
CA SER A 77 -5.51 1.23 -14.84
C SER A 77 -5.72 0.44 -13.54
N PRO A 78 -6.98 0.30 -13.07
CA PRO A 78 -7.30 -0.59 -11.95
C PRO A 78 -6.90 -2.05 -12.22
N GLY A 79 -6.93 -2.50 -13.48
CA GLY A 79 -6.50 -3.84 -13.88
C GLY A 79 -5.02 -4.09 -13.60
N HIS A 80 -4.13 -3.13 -13.88
CA HIS A 80 -2.71 -3.26 -13.53
C HIS A 80 -2.48 -3.33 -12.03
N CYS A 81 -3.24 -2.57 -11.25
CA CYS A 81 -3.18 -2.63 -9.80
C CYS A 81 -3.63 -4.02 -9.29
N ASN A 82 -4.76 -4.52 -9.80
CA ASN A 82 -5.25 -5.85 -9.45
C ASN A 82 -4.25 -6.96 -9.78
N ALA A 83 -3.64 -6.90 -10.97
CA ALA A 83 -2.63 -7.89 -11.38
C ALA A 83 -1.42 -7.90 -10.43
N MET A 84 -0.96 -6.74 -9.96
CA MET A 84 0.12 -6.66 -8.97
C MET A 84 -0.23 -7.35 -7.64
N PHE A 85 -1.49 -7.27 -7.21
CA PHE A 85 -1.96 -7.97 -6.01
C PHE A 85 -2.26 -9.46 -6.23
N ASP A 86 -2.59 -9.86 -7.46
CA ASP A 86 -2.88 -11.26 -7.82
C ASP A 86 -1.59 -12.10 -7.98
N GLY A 87 -0.44 -11.46 -8.24
CA GLY A 87 0.88 -12.10 -8.41
C GLY A 87 1.17 -12.57 -9.84
#